data_AF-A0A7G1IIY0-F1
#
_entry.id   AF-A0A7G1IIY0-F1
#
_cell.length_a   1.000
_cell.length_b   1.000
_cell.length_c   1.000
_cell.angle_alpha   90.00
_cell.angle_beta   90.00
_cell.angle_gamma   90.00
#
_symmetry.space_group_name_H-M   'P 1'
#
loop_
_entity.id
_entity.type
_entity.pdbx_description
1 polymer ?
#
loop_
_entity_poly.entity_id
_entity_poly.type
_entity_poly.pdbx_seq_one_letter_code
_entity_poly.pdbx_strand_id
1 'polypeptide(L)'
;MTSNALELSQVWDAATLRIVSKAKAGGLVEGRRLTKVVGLAGADRRTQRFVRALLTGYLLYTLGGDKAYREFADPDAQLPKTDALDPEAPPVTPEEKIVTLLK
;
A
#
# COMPACT_ATOMS: atom_id res chain seq x y z
N MET A 1 12.08 6.14 2.46
CA MET A 1 10.98 5.68 3.32
C MET A 1 11.04 4.17 3.35
N THR A 2 11.32 3.59 4.51
CA THR A 2 11.34 2.14 4.73
C THR A 2 9.96 1.73 5.22
N SER A 3 9.24 0.90 4.48
CA SER A 3 7.93 0.36 4.89
C SER A 3 8.13 -0.89 5.74
N ASN A 4 7.33 -1.08 6.80
CA ASN A 4 7.26 -2.29 7.62
C ASN A 4 5.91 -3.02 7.48
N ALA A 5 5.17 -2.75 6.41
CA ALA A 5 3.80 -3.25 6.22
C ALA A 5 3.73 -4.78 6.16
N LEU A 6 4.77 -5.44 5.63
CA LEU A 6 4.84 -6.90 5.56
C LEU A 6 4.99 -7.50 6.96
N GLU A 7 5.97 -7.02 7.72
CA GLU A 7 6.22 -7.47 9.09
C GLU A 7 4.99 -7.22 9.97
N LEU A 8 4.33 -6.06 9.82
CA LEU A 8 3.11 -5.75 10.56
C LEU A 8 1.96 -6.70 10.22
N SER A 9 1.81 -7.08 8.95
CA SER A 9 0.75 -8.02 8.54
C SER A 9 0.93 -9.44 9.07
N GLN A 10 2.17 -9.83 9.37
CA GLN A 10 2.49 -11.15 9.92
C GLN A 10 2.19 -11.26 11.42
N VAL A 11 2.25 -10.14 12.15
CA VAL A 11 2.05 -10.12 13.61
C VAL A 11 0.66 -9.64 14.03
N TRP A 12 -0.15 -9.15 13.10
CA TRP A 12 -1.49 -8.66 13.38
C TRP A 12 -2.53 -9.39 12.52
N ASP A 13 -3.20 -10.37 13.12
CA ASP A 13 -4.16 -11.26 12.44
C ASP A 13 -5.31 -10.53 11.71
N ALA A 14 -5.71 -9.35 12.18
CA ALA A 14 -6.77 -8.56 11.54
C ALA A 14 -6.27 -7.65 10.41
N ALA A 15 -4.95 -7.62 10.15
CA ALA A 15 -4.39 -6.80 9.11
C ALA A 15 -4.59 -7.44 7.73
N THR A 16 -5.00 -6.63 6.75
CA THR A 16 -5.01 -7.02 5.34
C THR A 16 -3.90 -6.31 4.61
N LEU A 17 -2.95 -7.07 4.05
CA LEU A 17 -1.88 -6.51 3.21
C LEU A 17 -2.28 -6.61 1.73
N ARG A 18 -2.08 -5.53 0.98
CA ARG A 18 -2.30 -5.50 -0.48
C ARG A 18 -1.17 -4.75 -1.18
N ILE A 19 -0.70 -5.31 -2.30
CA ILE A 19 0.27 -4.66 -3.18
C ILE A 19 -0.50 -3.82 -4.19
N VAL A 20 -0.17 -2.54 -4.36
CA VAL A 20 -0.79 -1.67 -5.38
C VAL A 20 0.10 -1.62 -6.62
N SER A 21 -0.41 -2.10 -7.75
CA SER A 21 0.35 -2.21 -8.99
C SER A 21 0.83 -0.84 -9.46
N LYS A 22 2.12 -0.73 -9.81
CA LYS A 22 2.76 0.51 -10.28
C LYS A 22 2.73 1.66 -9.27
N ALA A 23 2.51 1.39 -7.99
CA ALA A 23 2.67 2.39 -6.95
C ALA A 23 4.15 2.81 -6.81
N LYS A 24 4.37 4.05 -6.38
CA LYS A 24 5.70 4.55 -6.04
C LYS A 24 5.85 4.62 -4.53
N ALA A 25 6.99 4.18 -4.00
CA ALA A 25 7.27 4.18 -2.57
C ALA A 25 7.13 5.57 -1.90
N GLY A 26 7.51 6.65 -2.61
CA GLY A 26 7.30 8.04 -2.16
C GLY A 26 5.97 8.67 -2.59
N GLY A 27 5.04 7.88 -3.13
CA GLY A 27 3.80 8.36 -3.73
C GLY A 27 2.78 8.90 -2.71
N LEU A 28 2.81 8.35 -1.49
CA LEU A 28 2.06 8.86 -0.36
C LEU A 28 2.92 9.90 0.36
N VAL A 29 2.54 11.18 0.23
CA VAL A 29 3.24 12.25 0.95
C VAL A 29 2.69 12.30 2.36
N GLU A 30 3.55 12.00 3.34
CA GLU A 30 3.26 12.16 4.76
C GLU A 30 3.61 13.61 5.18
N GLY A 31 2.58 14.43 5.41
CA GLY A 31 2.70 15.71 6.09
C GLY A 31 2.99 16.96 5.23
N ARG A 32 3.03 18.11 5.93
CA ARG A 32 3.20 19.50 5.44
C ARG A 32 4.55 19.80 4.75
N ARG A 33 5.15 18.88 4.01
CA ARG A 33 6.29 19.21 3.13
C ARG A 33 5.80 19.84 1.82
N LEU A 34 5.10 20.96 1.98
CA LEU A 34 5.12 22.09 1.05
C LEU A 34 6.44 22.88 1.24
N THR A 35 7.59 22.21 1.37
CA THR A 35 8.87 22.86 1.15
C THR A 35 9.04 22.94 -0.36
N LYS A 36 8.36 23.95 -0.93
CA LYS A 36 8.88 24.86 -1.93
C LYS A 36 10.26 24.46 -2.48
N VAL A 37 10.29 24.26 -3.79
CA VAL A 37 11.47 24.45 -4.67
C VAL A 37 12.51 23.32 -4.58
N VAL A 38 12.92 22.82 -5.76
CA VAL A 38 13.99 21.82 -6.02
C VAL A 38 13.57 20.35 -5.97
N GLY A 39 13.01 19.85 -7.08
CA GLY A 39 13.35 18.53 -7.68
C GLY A 39 13.12 17.23 -6.91
N LEU A 40 12.64 17.24 -5.67
CA LEU A 40 12.41 16.01 -4.89
C LEU A 40 11.13 15.30 -5.36
N ALA A 41 11.22 13.96 -5.49
CA ALA A 41 10.16 13.09 -6.01
C ALA A 41 8.79 13.41 -5.38
N GLY A 42 7.97 14.15 -6.14
CA GLY A 42 6.69 14.65 -5.67
C GLY A 42 5.64 13.55 -5.54
N ALA A 43 4.61 13.84 -4.74
CA ALA A 43 3.37 13.08 -4.61
C ALA A 43 2.96 12.39 -5.92
N ASP A 44 2.95 11.05 -5.93
CA ASP A 44 2.45 10.29 -7.07
C ASP A 44 0.92 10.25 -7.01
N ARG A 45 0.29 11.14 -7.79
CA ARG A 45 -1.18 11.31 -7.81
C ARG A 45 -1.93 10.01 -8.09
N ARG A 46 -1.33 9.10 -8.85
CA ARG A 46 -1.93 7.80 -9.18
C ARG A 46 -1.92 6.88 -7.96
N THR A 47 -0.80 6.77 -7.27
CA THR A 47 -0.67 6.05 -5.99
C THR A 47 -1.69 6.58 -4.98
N GLN A 48 -1.78 7.90 -4.81
CA GLN A 48 -2.75 8.51 -3.89
C GLN A 48 -4.20 8.21 -4.29
N ARG A 49 -4.55 8.28 -5.57
CA ARG A 49 -5.90 7.98 -6.04
C ARG A 49 -6.29 6.53 -5.71
N PHE A 50 -5.40 5.57 -5.96
CA PHE A 50 -5.68 4.16 -5.69
C PHE A 50 -5.78 3.88 -4.20
N VAL A 51 -4.85 4.38 -3.40
CA VAL A 51 -4.88 4.19 -1.94
C VAL A 51 -6.14 4.82 -1.33
N ARG A 52 -6.53 6.02 -1.77
CA ARG A 52 -7.79 6.65 -1.34
C ARG A 52 -9.00 5.81 -1.71
N ALA A 53 -9.07 5.29 -2.94
CA ALA A 53 -10.19 4.44 -3.35
C ALA A 53 -10.31 3.17 -2.51
N LEU A 54 -9.18 2.49 -2.25
CA LEU A 54 -9.13 1.28 -1.42
C LEU A 54 -9.60 1.58 0.02
N LEU A 55 -9.06 2.65 0.62
CA LEU A 55 -9.43 3.04 1.98
C LEU A 55 -10.89 3.49 2.07
N THR A 56 -11.38 4.27 1.11
CA THR A 56 -12.79 4.69 1.07
C THR A 56 -13.72 3.49 0.98
N GLY A 57 -13.46 2.54 0.08
CA GLY A 57 -14.29 1.33 -0.05
C GLY A 57 -14.31 0.51 1.25
N TYR A 58 -13.14 0.32 1.88
CA TYR A 58 -13.03 -0.35 3.16
C TYR A 58 -13.90 0.33 4.23
N LEU A 59 -13.77 1.65 4.41
CA LEU A 59 -14.51 2.40 5.43
C LEU A 59 -16.01 2.47 5.15
N LEU A 60 -16.43 2.56 3.88
CA LEU A 60 -17.85 2.53 3.50
C LEU A 60 -18.50 1.20 3.91
N TYR A 61 -17.79 0.09 3.81
CA TYR A 61 -18.27 -1.19 4.31
C TYR A 61 -18.16 -1.31 5.83
N THR A 62 -16.97 -1.11 6.41
CA THR A 62 -16.71 -1.44 7.83
C THR A 62 -17.35 -0.47 8.82
N LEU A 63 -17.48 0.80 8.45
CA LEU A 63 -18.09 1.83 9.30
C LEU A 63 -19.47 2.24 8.80
N GLY A 64 -19.64 2.33 7.47
CA GLY A 64 -20.91 2.73 6.85
C GLY A 64 -21.92 1.59 6.72
N GLY A 65 -21.49 0.32 6.77
CA GLY A 65 -22.36 -0.84 6.57
C GLY A 65 -22.84 -1.03 5.14
N ASP A 66 -22.27 -0.30 4.16
CA ASP A 66 -22.67 -0.38 2.76
C ASP A 66 -22.14 -1.68 2.13
N LYS A 67 -23.04 -2.63 1.92
CA LYS A 67 -22.74 -3.97 1.40
C LYS A 67 -22.23 -3.94 -0.05
N ALA A 68 -22.43 -2.86 -0.80
CA ALA A 68 -21.87 -2.71 -2.14
C ALA A 68 -20.33 -2.71 -2.13
N TYR A 69 -19.71 -2.37 -1.00
CA TYR A 69 -18.26 -2.27 -0.84
C TYR A 69 -17.63 -3.45 -0.07
N ARG A 70 -18.37 -4.56 0.12
CA ARG A 70 -17.89 -5.71 0.90
C ARG A 70 -16.52 -6.22 0.47
N GLU A 71 -16.27 -6.31 -0.84
CA GLU A 71 -15.01 -6.82 -1.40
C GLU A 71 -13.78 -6.02 -0.93
N PHE A 72 -13.93 -4.75 -0.56
CA PHE A 72 -12.82 -3.95 -0.07
C PHE A 72 -12.32 -4.39 1.32
N ALA A 73 -13.15 -5.09 2.09
CA ALA A 73 -12.82 -5.64 3.41
C ALA A 73 -12.60 -7.17 3.40
N ASP A 74 -12.76 -7.81 2.25
CA ASP A 74 -12.45 -9.23 2.07
C ASP A 74 -10.95 -9.38 1.74
N PRO A 75 -10.15 -10.04 2.60
CA PRO A 75 -8.71 -10.19 2.36
C PRO A 75 -8.38 -10.98 1.09
N ASP A 76 -9.27 -11.88 0.67
CA ASP A 76 -9.06 -12.78 -0.47
C ASP A 76 -9.61 -12.20 -1.78
N ALA A 77 -10.32 -11.05 -1.72
CA ALA A 77 -10.87 -10.41 -2.90
C ALA A 77 -9.79 -9.78 -3.78
N GLN A 78 -9.81 -10.15 -5.07
CA GLN A 78 -8.95 -9.55 -6.08
C GLN A 78 -9.53 -8.21 -6.55
N LEU A 79 -8.99 -7.12 -6.00
CA LEU A 79 -9.41 -5.77 -6.38
C LEU A 79 -8.68 -5.26 -7.64
N PRO A 80 -9.27 -4.31 -8.38
CA PRO A 80 -8.59 -3.70 -9.51
C PRO A 80 -7.30 -2.99 -9.08
N LYS A 81 -6.21 -3.20 -9.83
CA LYS A 81 -4.89 -2.57 -9.59
C LYS A 81 -4.23 -2.95 -8.26
N THR A 82 -4.66 -4.06 -7.66
CA THR A 82 -3.90 -4.73 -6.62
C THR A 82 -3.32 -6.03 -7.17
N ASP A 83 -2.17 -6.42 -6.67
CA ASP A 83 -1.56 -7.72 -6.96
C ASP A 83 -1.74 -8.61 -5.74
N ALA A 84 -1.99 -9.91 -5.98
CA ALA A 84 -2.03 -10.91 -4.92
C ALA A 84 -0.64 -11.01 -4.27
N LEU A 85 -0.62 -11.18 -2.94
CA LEU A 85 0.60 -11.58 -2.25
C LEU A 85 0.90 -13.02 -2.60
N ASP A 86 2.11 -13.29 -3.08
CA ASP A 86 2.58 -14.66 -3.26
C ASP A 86 3.01 -15.22 -1.89
N PRO A 87 2.29 -16.20 -1.33
CA PRO A 87 2.61 -16.78 -0.03
C PRO A 87 3.89 -17.61 -0.05
N GLU A 88 4.33 -18.06 -1.22
CA GLU A 88 5.54 -18.90 -1.40
C GLU A 88 6.76 -18.08 -1.83
N ALA A 89 6.63 -16.74 -1.93
CA ALA A 89 7.74 -15.89 -2.30
C ALA A 89 8.87 -16.01 -1.25
N PRO A 90 10.11 -16.30 -1.65
CA PRO A 90 11.21 -16.39 -0.71
C PRO A 90 11.40 -15.06 0.01
N PRO A 91 11.68 -15.07 1.32
CA PRO A 91 11.89 -13.86 2.09
C PRO A 91 13.07 -13.08 1.49
N VAL A 92 12.86 -11.80 1.20
CA VAL A 92 13.91 -10.93 0.66
C VAL A 92 15.06 -10.87 1.66
N THR A 93 16.23 -11.32 1.22
CA THR A 93 17.42 -11.37 2.06
C THR A 93 17.90 -9.94 2.39
N PRO A 94 18.59 -9.73 3.52
CA PRO A 94 19.16 -8.43 3.86
C PRO A 94 20.07 -7.86 2.75
N GLU A 95 20.78 -8.73 2.04
CA GLU A 95 21.67 -8.37 0.93
C GLU A 95 20.89 -7.79 -0.26
N GLU A 96 19.76 -8.41 -0.63
CA GLU A 96 18.88 -7.90 -1.69
C GLU A 96 18.24 -6.56 -1.31
N LYS A 97 17.91 -6.36 -0.02
CA LYS A 97 17.44 -5.06 0.50
C LYS A 97 18.51 -3.97 0.37
N ILE A 98 19.78 -4.30 0.60
CA ILE A 98 20.89 -3.35 0.45
C ILE A 98 21.12 -3.00 -1.02
N VAL A 99 21.09 -4.00 -1.91
CA VAL A 99 21.27 -3.77 -3.36
C VAL A 99 20.14 -2.90 -3.94
N THR A 100 18.90 -3.09 -3.50
CA THR A 100 17.76 -2.25 -3.93
C THR A 100 17.81 -0.81 -3.40
N LEU A 101 18.52 -0.56 -2.29
CA LEU A 101 18.73 0.80 -1.77
C LEU A 101 19.84 1.56 -2.52
N LEU A 102 20.76 0.84 -3.17
CA LEU A 102 21.90 1.40 -3.90
C LEU A 102 21.63 1.58 -5.41
N LYS A 103 20.43 1.24 -5.88
CA LYS A 103 19.99 1.31 -7.27
C LYS A 103 18.94 2.41 -7.45
#